data_AF-A0AAN4L6I3-F1
#
_entry.id   AF-A0AAN4L6I3-F1
#
_cell.length_a   1.000
_cell.length_b   1.000
_cell.length_c   1.000
_cell.angle_alpha   90.00
_cell.angle_beta   90.00
_cell.angle_gamma   90.00
#
_symmetry.space_group_name_H-M   'P 1'
#
loop_
_entity.id
_entity.type
_entity.pdbx_description
1 polymer ?
#
loop_
_entity_poly.entity_id
_entity_poly.type
_entity_poly.pdbx_seq_one_letter_code
_entity_poly.pdbx_strand_id
1 'polypeptide(L)'
;MASPQLKNGFIGIANEIWDEIISRKFTERQQKILKLILRLSYGCQKKEAVIPLLKHFELCGVRIQDAKKEITYLGQCKVIYWDGKQVYSLNKNYDEWRVSLVKEWDREKFSELISLNIGNKKVTKSVTPESEDHDESYEKCNSEVTKSVTNELRKVEVEESPIPCGSKDEGTSKDMFKDSIKVGCCLTDPDSIFEPYMGNKDSVPNTEADADSDREVSQTEYRNQVAARYLQRRGKGLEITLNDEDAVKQFIAERIPLQTAIDGIDQSFDNFKPKNKWDQIRNLSYCATVVYSLHAKRQNSNEVVVPVSDTRPDEESSEATVTEDDLKEMLAALRSKQGV
;
A
#
# COMPACT_ATOMS: atom_id res chain seq x y z
N MET A 1 -16.55 -19.49 -36.36
CA MET A 1 -15.64 -19.64 -35.20
C MET A 1 -14.70 -18.45 -35.15
N ALA A 2 -14.30 -17.99 -33.96
CA ALA A 2 -13.32 -16.90 -33.85
C ALA A 2 -11.92 -17.39 -34.27
N SER A 3 -11.19 -16.60 -35.07
CA SER A 3 -9.82 -16.88 -35.51
C SER A 3 -8.91 -15.68 -35.17
N PRO A 4 -8.46 -15.56 -33.90
CA PRO A 4 -7.66 -14.42 -33.46
C PRO A 4 -6.30 -14.38 -34.18
N GLN A 5 -5.84 -13.17 -34.53
CA GLN A 5 -4.60 -12.94 -35.29
C GLN A 5 -3.69 -11.95 -34.56
N LEU A 6 -2.37 -12.18 -34.63
CA LEU A 6 -1.35 -11.32 -34.00
C LEU A 6 -1.23 -9.93 -34.66
N LYS A 7 -1.81 -9.73 -35.85
CA LYS A 7 -1.79 -8.45 -36.57
C LYS A 7 -2.38 -7.30 -35.73
N ASN A 8 -3.30 -7.60 -34.82
CA ASN A 8 -3.94 -6.61 -33.94
C ASN A 8 -3.19 -6.42 -32.60
N GLY A 9 -1.93 -6.85 -32.54
CA GLY A 9 -1.05 -6.75 -31.38
C GLY A 9 -0.95 -8.03 -30.57
N PHE A 10 0.05 -8.05 -29.69
CA PHE A 10 0.32 -9.13 -28.75
C PHE A 10 0.89 -8.54 -27.45
N ILE A 11 0.80 -9.28 -26.35
CA ILE A 11 1.40 -8.88 -25.07
C ILE A 11 2.79 -9.50 -25.00
N GLY A 12 3.83 -8.71 -25.24
CA GLY A 12 5.22 -9.14 -25.12
C GLY A 12 5.79 -8.79 -23.74
N ILE A 13 5.95 -9.78 -22.87
CA ILE A 13 6.56 -9.65 -21.54
C ILE A 13 7.58 -10.77 -21.32
N ALA A 14 8.55 -10.54 -20.44
CA ALA A 14 9.51 -11.56 -20.06
C ALA A 14 8.82 -12.72 -19.31
N ASN A 15 9.20 -13.95 -19.61
CA ASN A 15 8.62 -15.13 -18.98
C ASN A 15 8.83 -15.12 -17.46
N GLU A 16 10.01 -14.68 -16.98
CA GLU A 16 10.29 -14.54 -15.55
C GLU A 16 9.22 -13.69 -14.82
N ILE A 17 8.82 -12.57 -15.41
CA ILE A 17 7.76 -11.73 -14.86
C ILE A 17 6.42 -12.45 -14.84
N TRP A 18 6.12 -13.21 -15.89
CA TRP A 18 4.89 -13.97 -15.97
C TRP A 18 4.85 -15.11 -14.95
N ASP A 19 5.98 -15.79 -14.75
CA ASP A 19 6.16 -16.85 -13.77
C ASP A 19 5.99 -16.31 -12.34
N GLU A 20 6.50 -15.11 -12.06
CA GLU A 20 6.30 -14.42 -10.78
C GLU A 20 4.84 -13.98 -10.57
N ILE A 21 4.11 -13.63 -11.63
CA ILE A 21 2.67 -13.38 -11.55
C ILE A 21 1.88 -14.66 -11.26
N ILE A 22 2.30 -15.80 -11.81
CA ILE A 22 1.66 -17.11 -11.61
C ILE A 22 1.94 -17.65 -10.20
N SER A 23 3.18 -17.52 -9.74
CA SER A 23 3.67 -18.14 -8.50
C SER A 23 3.18 -17.46 -7.22
N ARG A 24 2.72 -16.21 -7.29
CA ARG A 24 2.35 -15.39 -6.14
C ARG A 24 0.84 -15.36 -5.89
N LYS A 25 0.47 -15.16 -4.62
CA LYS A 25 -0.92 -15.17 -4.13
C LYS A 25 -1.69 -13.89 -4.47
N PHE A 26 -1.83 -13.57 -5.75
CA PHE A 26 -2.70 -12.49 -6.19
C PHE A 26 -4.18 -12.89 -6.11
N THR A 27 -5.02 -11.98 -5.60
CA THR A 27 -6.48 -12.17 -5.65
C THR A 27 -6.98 -12.10 -7.09
N GLU A 28 -8.17 -12.64 -7.36
CA GLU A 28 -8.76 -12.57 -8.70
C GLU A 28 -8.92 -11.12 -9.20
N ARG A 29 -9.24 -10.19 -8.29
CA ARG A 29 -9.33 -8.75 -8.60
C ARG A 29 -7.98 -8.16 -8.97
N GLN A 30 -6.94 -8.47 -8.21
CA GLN A 30 -5.58 -8.03 -8.50
C GLN A 30 -5.12 -8.56 -9.85
N GLN A 31 -5.38 -9.84 -10.15
CA GLN A 31 -5.07 -10.40 -11.46
C GLN A 31 -5.83 -9.69 -12.59
N LYS A 32 -7.11 -9.37 -12.41
CA LYS A 32 -7.90 -8.60 -13.40
C LYS A 32 -7.32 -7.21 -13.65
N ILE A 33 -6.90 -6.52 -12.60
CA ILE A 33 -6.22 -5.22 -12.68
C ILE A 33 -4.89 -5.36 -13.42
N LEU A 34 -4.03 -6.30 -13.02
CA LEU A 34 -2.74 -6.55 -13.66
C LEU A 34 -2.90 -6.90 -15.14
N LYS A 35 -3.84 -7.79 -15.49
CA LYS A 35 -4.15 -8.16 -16.88
C LYS A 35 -4.58 -6.94 -17.71
N LEU A 36 -5.39 -6.05 -17.15
CA LEU A 36 -5.80 -4.82 -17.84
C LEU A 36 -4.59 -3.89 -18.06
N ILE A 37 -3.78 -3.66 -17.02
CA ILE A 37 -2.56 -2.85 -17.11
C ILE A 37 -1.60 -3.43 -18.16
N LEU A 38 -1.35 -4.74 -18.14
CA LEU A 38 -0.49 -5.42 -19.12
C LEU A 38 -1.03 -5.30 -20.54
N ARG A 39 -2.34 -5.44 -20.73
CA ARG A 39 -2.97 -5.27 -22.05
C ARG A 39 -2.82 -3.84 -22.58
N LEU A 40 -2.95 -2.83 -21.73
CA LEU A 40 -2.88 -1.42 -22.11
C LEU A 40 -1.44 -0.87 -22.20
N SER A 41 -0.48 -1.54 -21.57
CA SER A 41 0.95 -1.25 -21.67
C SER A 41 1.61 -2.11 -22.75
N TYR A 42 2.08 -3.31 -22.38
CA TYR A 42 2.84 -4.21 -23.24
C TYR A 42 2.02 -4.68 -24.45
N GLY A 43 0.70 -4.85 -24.30
CA GLY A 43 -0.20 -5.12 -25.42
C GLY A 43 -0.31 -3.98 -26.44
N CYS A 44 0.18 -2.80 -26.09
CA CYS A 44 0.31 -1.61 -26.94
C CYS A 44 1.78 -1.28 -27.26
N GLN A 45 2.71 -2.23 -27.01
CA GLN A 45 4.16 -2.06 -27.17
C GLN A 45 4.75 -0.92 -26.33
N LYS A 46 4.19 -0.66 -25.14
CA LYS A 46 4.67 0.35 -24.19
C LYS A 46 4.94 -0.27 -22.82
N LYS A 47 5.82 0.35 -22.03
CA LYS A 47 6.09 -0.09 -20.63
C LYS A 47 5.09 0.47 -19.63
N GLU A 48 4.31 1.46 -20.05
CA GLU A 48 3.35 2.18 -19.24
C GLU A 48 1.97 2.11 -19.88
N ALA A 49 0.94 2.06 -19.04
CA ALA A 49 -0.46 2.13 -19.41
C ALA A 49 -1.02 3.47 -18.94
N VAL A 50 -1.72 4.16 -19.84
CA VAL A 50 -2.46 5.38 -19.50
C VAL A 50 -3.93 5.00 -19.28
N ILE A 51 -4.41 5.15 -18.05
CA ILE A 51 -5.79 4.88 -17.63
C ILE A 51 -6.30 6.13 -16.91
N PRO A 52 -6.97 7.06 -17.62
CA PRO A 52 -7.31 8.39 -17.11
C PRO A 52 -8.16 8.40 -15.83
N LEU A 53 -9.07 7.44 -15.71
CA LEU A 53 -10.06 7.37 -14.63
C LEU A 53 -10.06 5.97 -14.01
N LEU A 54 -10.16 5.90 -12.68
CA LEU A 54 -10.33 4.64 -11.94
C LEU A 54 -11.60 3.87 -12.37
N LYS A 55 -12.59 4.57 -12.94
CA LYS A 55 -13.80 3.97 -13.53
C LYS A 55 -13.49 3.01 -14.68
N HIS A 56 -12.38 3.17 -15.40
CA HIS A 56 -12.04 2.26 -16.49
C HIS A 56 -11.72 0.84 -16.03
N PHE A 57 -11.42 0.62 -14.74
CA PHE A 57 -11.28 -0.74 -14.19
C PHE A 57 -12.62 -1.49 -14.11
N GLU A 58 -13.75 -0.81 -14.26
CA GLU A 58 -15.05 -1.48 -14.42
C GLU A 58 -15.09 -2.32 -15.72
N LEU A 59 -14.26 -2.00 -16.72
CA LEU A 59 -14.13 -2.79 -17.96
C LEU A 59 -13.65 -4.22 -17.71
N CYS A 60 -12.83 -4.44 -16.68
CA CYS A 60 -12.42 -5.78 -16.26
C CYS A 60 -13.25 -6.33 -15.08
N GLY A 61 -14.39 -5.70 -14.78
CA GLY A 61 -15.34 -6.12 -13.75
C GLY A 61 -14.94 -5.75 -12.33
N VAL A 62 -14.05 -4.76 -12.15
CA VAL A 62 -13.63 -4.30 -10.82
C VAL A 62 -14.27 -2.95 -10.52
N ARG A 63 -15.02 -2.87 -9.41
CA ARG A 63 -15.67 -1.63 -8.96
C ARG A 63 -14.63 -0.58 -8.60
N ILE A 64 -14.94 0.70 -8.81
CA ILE A 64 -14.03 1.84 -8.57
C ILE A 64 -13.39 1.80 -7.17
N GLN A 65 -14.20 1.54 -6.14
CA GLN A 65 -13.74 1.51 -4.74
C GLN A 65 -12.73 0.40 -4.49
N ASP A 66 -12.97 -0.77 -5.09
CA ASP A 66 -12.08 -1.92 -4.97
C ASP A 66 -10.83 -1.68 -5.83
N ALA A 67 -10.97 -1.17 -7.05
CA ALA A 67 -9.85 -0.83 -7.92
C ALA A 67 -8.86 0.11 -7.21
N LYS A 68 -9.35 1.18 -6.57
CA LYS A 68 -8.50 2.11 -5.81
C LYS A 68 -7.74 1.40 -4.68
N LYS A 69 -8.42 0.56 -3.91
CA LYS A 69 -7.82 -0.19 -2.80
C LYS A 69 -6.75 -1.15 -3.30
N GLU A 70 -7.06 -1.95 -4.31
CA GLU A 70 -6.16 -2.95 -4.86
C GLU A 70 -4.95 -2.32 -5.57
N ILE A 71 -5.12 -1.22 -6.32
CA ILE A 71 -4.00 -0.48 -6.94
C ILE A 71 -3.06 0.07 -5.88
N THR A 72 -3.63 0.66 -4.81
CA THR A 72 -2.84 1.19 -3.69
C THR A 72 -2.07 0.06 -3.01
N TYR A 73 -2.71 -1.08 -2.75
CA TYR A 73 -2.08 -2.28 -2.20
C TYR A 73 -0.96 -2.81 -3.10
N LEU A 74 -1.21 -2.97 -4.40
CA LEU A 74 -0.19 -3.42 -5.37
C LEU A 74 1.01 -2.47 -5.44
N GLY A 75 0.79 -1.16 -5.27
CA GLY A 75 1.86 -0.17 -5.15
C GLY A 75 2.68 -0.33 -3.86
N GLN A 76 2.01 -0.54 -2.72
CA GLN A 76 2.67 -0.83 -1.43
C GLN A 76 3.48 -2.13 -1.49
N CYS A 77 2.95 -3.14 -2.17
CA CYS A 77 3.64 -4.40 -2.43
C CYS A 77 4.73 -4.32 -3.51
N LYS A 78 5.02 -3.12 -4.05
CA LYS A 78 6.04 -2.89 -5.09
C LYS A 78 5.82 -3.69 -6.39
N VAL A 79 4.58 -4.08 -6.69
CA VAL A 79 4.23 -4.83 -7.92
C VAL A 79 4.04 -3.88 -9.10
N ILE A 80 3.43 -2.72 -8.85
CA ILE A 80 3.20 -1.68 -9.85
C ILE A 80 3.71 -0.33 -9.37
N TYR A 81 4.05 0.54 -10.31
CA TYR A 81 4.19 1.97 -10.07
C TYR A 81 2.94 2.68 -10.57
N TRP A 82 2.43 3.61 -9.77
CA TRP A 82 1.31 4.46 -10.10
C TRP A 82 1.64 5.90 -9.70
N ASP A 83 1.46 6.84 -10.62
CA ASP A 83 1.73 8.26 -10.43
C ASP A 83 0.68 8.99 -9.57
N GLY A 84 -0.32 8.27 -9.05
CA GLY A 84 -1.46 8.84 -8.33
C GLY A 84 -2.52 9.48 -9.23
N LYS A 85 -2.30 9.47 -10.55
CA LYS A 85 -3.19 10.02 -11.57
C LYS A 85 -3.57 8.91 -12.55
N GLN A 86 -2.92 8.85 -13.70
CA GLN A 86 -3.36 8.04 -14.83
C GLN A 86 -2.29 7.10 -15.39
N VAL A 87 -1.04 7.20 -14.93
CA VAL A 87 0.05 6.40 -15.50
C VAL A 87 0.37 5.24 -14.57
N TYR A 88 0.32 4.03 -15.15
CA TYR A 88 0.56 2.77 -14.45
C TYR A 88 1.67 2.00 -15.16
N SER A 89 2.60 1.43 -14.43
CA SER A 89 3.62 0.55 -14.99
C SER A 89 3.89 -0.63 -14.05
N LEU A 90 4.34 -1.74 -14.62
CA LEU A 90 4.72 -2.91 -13.83
C LEU A 90 6.15 -2.73 -13.30
N ASN A 91 6.38 -3.04 -12.02
CA ASN A 91 7.74 -3.11 -11.50
C ASN A 91 8.42 -4.37 -12.01
N LYS A 92 9.47 -4.21 -12.82
CA LYS A 92 10.23 -5.34 -13.36
C LYS A 92 11.16 -5.99 -12.35
N ASN A 93 11.52 -5.28 -11.29
CA ASN A 93 12.30 -5.86 -10.20
C ASN A 93 11.37 -6.68 -9.30
N TYR A 94 11.15 -7.95 -9.66
CA TYR A 94 10.24 -8.83 -8.94
C TYR A 94 10.77 -9.27 -7.57
N ASP A 95 12.06 -9.11 -7.30
CA ASP A 95 12.66 -9.35 -5.98
C ASP A 95 12.11 -8.38 -4.92
N GLU A 96 11.66 -7.19 -5.32
CA GLU A 96 11.04 -6.23 -4.42
C GLU A 96 9.57 -6.54 -4.12
N TRP A 97 8.95 -7.46 -4.85
CA TRP A 97 7.51 -7.71 -4.72
C TRP A 97 7.20 -8.33 -3.36
N ARG A 98 6.40 -7.64 -2.57
CA ARG A 98 5.98 -8.05 -1.22
C ARG A 98 4.66 -8.83 -1.27
N VAL A 99 4.59 -9.83 -2.15
CA VAL A 99 3.45 -10.75 -2.26
C VAL A 99 3.95 -12.16 -2.07
N SER A 100 3.36 -12.89 -1.12
CA SER A 100 3.77 -14.25 -0.78
C SER A 100 3.55 -15.22 -1.93
N LEU A 101 4.45 -16.21 -2.01
CA LEU A 101 4.30 -17.34 -2.93
C LEU A 101 3.09 -18.21 -2.56
N VAL A 102 2.52 -18.87 -3.56
CA VAL A 102 1.56 -19.95 -3.41
C VAL A 102 2.24 -21.09 -2.64
N LYS A 103 1.51 -21.75 -1.73
CA LYS A 103 2.09 -22.74 -0.81
C LYS A 103 2.65 -23.94 -1.57
N GLU A 104 2.00 -24.28 -2.66
CA GLU A 104 2.31 -25.39 -3.55
C GLU A 104 3.28 -25.02 -4.68
N TRP A 105 3.85 -23.81 -4.66
CA TRP A 105 4.81 -23.39 -5.71
C TRP A 105 6.12 -24.17 -5.59
N ASP A 106 6.50 -24.85 -6.67
CA ASP A 106 7.70 -25.66 -6.77
C ASP A 106 8.45 -25.29 -8.06
N ARG A 107 9.60 -24.64 -7.89
CA ARG A 107 10.41 -24.12 -9.01
C ARG A 107 10.99 -25.24 -9.86
N GLU A 108 11.38 -26.36 -9.26
CA GLU A 108 12.00 -27.48 -9.97
C GLU A 108 10.96 -28.17 -10.84
N LYS A 109 9.80 -28.50 -10.27
CA LYS A 109 8.68 -29.07 -11.04
C LYS A 109 8.22 -28.14 -12.17
N PHE A 110 8.18 -26.83 -11.92
CA PHE A 110 7.83 -25.87 -12.96
C PHE A 110 8.88 -25.82 -14.09
N SER A 111 10.17 -25.89 -13.75
CA SER A 111 11.28 -25.97 -14.71
C SER A 111 11.24 -27.27 -15.54
N GLU A 112 10.93 -28.41 -14.92
CA GLU A 112 10.70 -29.68 -15.63
C GLU A 112 9.54 -29.55 -16.63
N LEU A 113 8.43 -28.95 -16.22
CA LEU A 113 7.28 -28.68 -17.11
C LEU A 113 7.67 -27.76 -18.27
N ILE A 114 8.45 -26.71 -18.04
CA ILE A 114 8.96 -25.84 -19.12
C ILE A 114 9.80 -26.66 -20.10
N SER A 115 10.71 -27.49 -19.59
CA SER A 115 11.62 -28.32 -20.41
C SER A 115 10.85 -29.28 -21.31
N LEU A 116 9.78 -29.89 -20.81
CA LEU A 116 8.89 -30.75 -21.60
C LEU A 116 8.18 -30.00 -22.74
N ASN A 117 7.86 -28.71 -22.54
CA ASN A 117 7.16 -27.90 -23.54
C ASN A 117 8.10 -27.25 -24.57
N ILE A 118 9.35 -26.97 -24.21
CA ILE A 118 10.38 -26.49 -25.16
C ILE A 118 10.93 -27.67 -25.99
N GLY A 119 11.09 -28.83 -25.35
CA GLY A 119 11.72 -30.02 -25.93
C GLY A 119 10.73 -31.06 -26.45
N ASN A 120 10.17 -30.85 -27.64
CA ASN A 120 9.59 -31.94 -28.44
C ASN A 120 10.02 -31.85 -29.91
N LYS A 121 11.32 -32.09 -30.14
CA LYS A 121 11.84 -32.62 -31.41
C LYS A 121 13.16 -33.37 -31.21
N LYS A 122 13.21 -34.34 -30.29
CA LYS A 122 14.25 -35.37 -30.33
C LYS A 122 13.65 -36.65 -30.90
N VAL A 123 13.83 -36.84 -32.20
CA VAL A 123 13.81 -38.17 -32.82
C VAL A 123 14.85 -39.00 -32.05
N THR A 124 14.40 -40.08 -31.45
CA THR A 124 15.21 -41.02 -30.70
C THR A 124 16.29 -41.61 -31.58
N LYS A 125 17.55 -41.24 -31.35
CA LYS A 125 18.64 -42.21 -31.45
C LYS A 125 19.37 -42.20 -30.11
N SER A 126 18.99 -43.16 -29.29
CA SER A 126 19.59 -43.49 -28.01
C SER A 126 21.05 -43.91 -28.22
N VAL A 127 21.98 -43.18 -27.60
CA VAL A 127 23.26 -43.69 -27.10
C VAL A 127 23.54 -42.97 -25.78
N THR A 128 23.71 -43.76 -24.71
CA THR A 128 24.08 -43.36 -23.34
C THR A 128 25.62 -43.20 -23.23
N PRO A 129 26.17 -42.77 -22.09
CA PRO A 129 26.56 -41.39 -21.76
C PRO A 129 28.07 -41.23 -21.56
N GLU A 130 28.64 -40.03 -21.70
CA GLU A 130 29.87 -39.67 -20.97
C GLU A 130 29.86 -38.19 -20.56
N SER A 131 30.46 -37.98 -19.39
CA SER A 131 30.73 -36.75 -18.66
C SER A 131 31.53 -35.72 -19.45
N GLU A 132 31.34 -34.44 -19.14
CA GLU A 132 32.37 -33.54 -18.58
C GLU A 132 31.91 -32.08 -18.63
N ASP A 133 32.28 -31.34 -17.58
CA ASP A 133 32.17 -29.89 -17.47
C ASP A 133 32.81 -29.19 -18.67
N HIS A 134 32.22 -28.11 -19.17
CA HIS A 134 32.98 -26.91 -19.51
C HIS A 134 32.07 -25.68 -19.70
N ASP A 135 32.54 -24.60 -19.08
CA ASP A 135 32.21 -23.19 -19.32
C ASP A 135 32.38 -22.77 -20.79
N GLU A 136 31.97 -21.53 -21.07
CA GLU A 136 32.21 -20.71 -22.28
C GLU A 136 31.04 -20.66 -23.28
N SER A 137 30.33 -19.53 -23.35
CA SER A 137 30.72 -18.26 -24.00
C SER A 137 30.18 -18.20 -25.42
N TYR A 138 29.45 -17.13 -25.66
CA TYR A 138 28.93 -16.68 -26.93
C TYR A 138 30.08 -16.48 -27.94
N GLU A 139 29.98 -17.09 -29.12
CA GLU A 139 30.14 -16.40 -30.42
C GLU A 139 29.97 -17.35 -31.61
N LYS A 140 29.20 -16.85 -32.59
CA LYS A 140 29.47 -16.93 -34.05
C LYS A 140 29.31 -18.27 -34.77
N CYS A 141 28.29 -18.33 -35.62
CA CYS A 141 28.45 -18.92 -36.95
C CYS A 141 27.88 -18.00 -38.04
N ASN A 142 28.79 -17.62 -38.93
CA ASN A 142 28.52 -16.93 -40.19
C ASN A 142 28.05 -17.91 -41.26
N SER A 143 27.28 -17.33 -42.19
CA SER A 143 27.21 -17.59 -43.64
C SER A 143 26.99 -19.02 -44.13
N GLU A 144 25.82 -19.24 -44.72
CA GLU A 144 25.76 -19.95 -46.01
C GLU A 144 24.85 -19.20 -46.99
N VAL A 145 25.50 -18.76 -48.06
CA VAL A 145 24.96 -18.03 -49.20
C VAL A 145 24.50 -19.05 -50.23
N THR A 146 23.28 -18.93 -50.73
CA THR A 146 22.95 -19.42 -52.08
C THR A 146 22.12 -18.41 -52.87
N LYS A 147 22.80 -17.85 -53.88
CA LYS A 147 22.33 -17.56 -55.26
C LYS A 147 21.25 -16.48 -55.46
N SER A 148 21.77 -15.27 -55.66
CA SER A 148 21.46 -14.29 -56.71
C SER A 148 20.35 -14.62 -57.73
N VAL A 149 19.35 -13.73 -57.81
CA VAL A 149 18.80 -13.20 -59.06
C VAL A 149 18.60 -11.69 -58.90
N THR A 150 19.27 -10.95 -59.77
CA THR A 150 19.18 -9.50 -59.98
C THR A 150 17.86 -9.13 -60.65
N ASN A 151 17.20 -8.05 -60.22
CA ASN A 151 17.00 -6.87 -61.07
C ASN A 151 16.32 -5.70 -60.33
N GLU A 152 17.10 -4.62 -60.26
CA GLU A 152 16.74 -3.23 -60.52
C GLU A 152 15.68 -2.53 -59.65
N LEU A 153 16.21 -1.72 -58.73
CA LEU A 153 15.57 -0.57 -58.11
C LEU A 153 15.27 0.51 -59.17
N ARG A 154 14.05 1.04 -59.16
CA ARG A 154 13.78 2.40 -59.66
C ARG A 154 13.07 3.20 -58.57
N LYS A 155 13.77 4.25 -58.10
CA LYS A 155 13.25 5.35 -57.28
C LYS A 155 12.16 6.10 -58.05
N VAL A 156 11.03 6.37 -57.39
CA VAL A 156 10.16 7.51 -57.71
C VAL A 156 9.73 8.14 -56.38
N GLU A 157 10.15 9.38 -56.18
CA GLU A 157 9.65 10.32 -55.16
C GLU A 157 8.58 11.18 -55.83
N VAL A 158 7.40 11.34 -55.23
CA VAL A 158 6.48 12.47 -55.50
C VAL A 158 5.74 12.83 -54.20
N GLU A 159 5.61 14.13 -54.00
CA GLU A 159 5.13 14.89 -52.84
C GLU A 159 3.64 14.73 -52.42
N GLU A 160 3.44 15.30 -51.23
CA GLU A 160 2.32 15.53 -50.31
C GLU A 160 0.87 15.82 -50.78
N SER A 161 -0.06 15.27 -49.96
CA SER A 161 -1.34 15.84 -49.43
C SER A 161 -2.52 16.10 -50.39
N PRO A 162 -3.80 16.23 -49.93
CA PRO A 162 -4.36 16.18 -48.56
C PRO A 162 -5.55 15.20 -48.35
N ILE A 163 -5.95 15.06 -47.08
CA ILE A 163 -7.18 14.38 -46.62
C ILE A 163 -8.45 15.06 -47.16
N PRO A 164 -9.53 14.29 -47.42
CA PRO A 164 -10.90 14.72 -47.09
C PRO A 164 -11.61 13.67 -46.20
N CYS A 165 -12.07 14.05 -45.01
CA CYS A 165 -13.49 14.32 -44.68
C CYS A 165 -14.37 13.05 -44.82
N GLY A 166 -14.94 12.45 -43.77
CA GLY A 166 -15.81 13.06 -42.76
C GLY A 166 -17.26 12.66 -43.04
N SER A 167 -17.86 11.85 -42.16
CA SER A 167 -19.32 11.77 -42.05
C SER A 167 -19.71 11.42 -40.61
N LYS A 168 -20.53 12.30 -40.06
CA LYS A 168 -21.29 12.16 -38.82
C LYS A 168 -22.71 11.68 -39.13
N ASP A 169 -23.40 11.35 -38.03
CA ASP A 169 -24.86 11.26 -37.81
C ASP A 169 -25.49 9.94 -38.27
N GLU A 170 -26.48 9.35 -37.60
CA GLU A 170 -27.20 9.51 -36.32
C GLU A 170 -28.11 8.25 -36.22
N GLY A 171 -28.72 7.97 -35.07
CA GLY A 171 -30.00 7.23 -35.07
C GLY A 171 -30.09 6.00 -34.18
N THR A 172 -30.62 6.25 -32.99
CA THR A 172 -31.16 5.35 -31.96
C THR A 172 -31.96 4.14 -32.46
N SER A 173 -31.88 3.04 -31.71
CA SER A 173 -33.05 2.16 -31.48
C SER A 173 -33.03 1.62 -30.05
N LYS A 174 -34.15 1.81 -29.37
CA LYS A 174 -34.48 1.26 -28.05
C LYS A 174 -35.17 -0.10 -28.22
N ASP A 175 -35.03 -0.89 -27.17
CA ASP A 175 -36.00 -1.86 -26.63
C ASP A 175 -35.83 -3.38 -26.86
N MET A 176 -36.01 -4.06 -25.70
CA MET A 176 -36.58 -5.39 -25.44
C MET A 176 -35.68 -6.64 -25.47
N PHE A 177 -35.46 -7.22 -24.28
CA PHE A 177 -35.93 -8.53 -23.76
C PHE A 177 -35.16 -8.80 -22.43
N LYS A 178 -35.78 -8.68 -21.23
CA LYS A 178 -36.35 -9.78 -20.43
C LYS A 178 -35.50 -11.06 -20.42
N ASP A 179 -34.89 -11.43 -19.28
CA ASP A 179 -35.50 -12.39 -18.36
C ASP A 179 -34.73 -12.67 -17.06
N SER A 180 -35.52 -13.12 -16.10
CA SER A 180 -35.30 -13.50 -14.71
C SER A 180 -34.05 -14.32 -14.39
N ILE A 181 -33.34 -13.92 -13.34
CA ILE A 181 -32.55 -14.86 -12.52
C ILE A 181 -33.10 -14.81 -11.09
N LYS A 182 -33.88 -15.85 -10.78
CA LYS A 182 -34.27 -16.26 -9.44
C LYS A 182 -33.12 -17.10 -8.89
N VAL A 183 -32.34 -16.57 -7.95
CA VAL A 183 -31.44 -17.39 -7.12
C VAL A 183 -31.97 -17.34 -5.70
N GLY A 184 -32.74 -18.37 -5.38
CA GLY A 184 -32.79 -18.85 -4.02
C GLY A 184 -31.49 -19.60 -3.75
N CYS A 185 -30.83 -19.27 -2.64
CA CYS A 185 -29.87 -20.15 -2.02
C CYS A 185 -29.99 -19.95 -0.51
N CYS A 186 -30.91 -20.70 0.09
CA CYS A 186 -30.82 -21.08 1.48
C CYS A 186 -29.94 -22.32 1.52
N LEU A 187 -28.92 -22.32 2.39
CA LEU A 187 -28.53 -23.41 3.27
C LEU A 187 -27.31 -22.94 4.06
N THR A 188 -27.58 -22.32 5.21
CA THR A 188 -26.64 -22.22 6.32
C THR A 188 -26.81 -23.49 7.14
N ASP A 189 -25.82 -24.37 7.12
CA ASP A 189 -25.68 -25.38 8.16
C ASP A 189 -25.01 -24.71 9.39
N PRO A 190 -25.63 -24.73 10.57
CA PRO A 190 -25.13 -24.07 11.76
C PRO A 190 -24.46 -25.09 12.67
N ASP A 191 -23.24 -25.53 12.37
CA ASP A 191 -22.44 -26.31 13.33
C ASP A 191 -20.94 -26.14 13.03
N SER A 192 -20.38 -25.04 13.53
CA SER A 192 -18.95 -24.91 13.79
C SER A 192 -18.78 -23.95 14.96
N ILE A 193 -18.87 -24.54 16.15
CA ILE A 193 -18.48 -23.94 17.42
C ILE A 193 -16.98 -23.69 17.33
N PHE A 194 -16.57 -22.44 17.12
CA PHE A 194 -15.18 -22.02 17.29
C PHE A 194 -15.04 -21.41 18.68
N GLU A 195 -14.39 -22.15 19.57
CA GLU A 195 -14.13 -21.78 20.96
C GLU A 195 -13.34 -20.45 21.06
N PRO A 196 -13.65 -19.58 22.03
CA PRO A 196 -12.86 -18.40 22.29
C PRO A 196 -11.54 -18.81 22.96
N TYR A 197 -10.43 -18.38 22.36
CA TYR A 197 -9.08 -18.55 22.89
C TYR A 197 -8.99 -17.95 24.30
N MET A 198 -8.93 -18.82 25.31
CA MET A 198 -8.67 -18.44 26.70
C MET A 198 -7.21 -18.02 26.80
N GLY A 199 -6.99 -16.74 27.13
CA GLY A 199 -5.65 -16.19 27.33
C GLY A 199 -4.93 -16.88 28.48
N ASN A 200 -3.62 -17.09 28.29
CA ASN A 200 -2.71 -17.47 29.36
C ASN A 200 -2.74 -16.41 30.47
N LYS A 201 -3.25 -16.81 31.63
CA LYS A 201 -2.99 -16.14 32.90
C LYS A 201 -1.63 -16.60 33.36
N ASP A 202 -0.59 -15.82 33.09
CA ASP A 202 0.66 -15.82 33.87
C ASP A 202 1.52 -14.66 33.39
N SER A 203 1.27 -13.48 33.94
CA SER A 203 2.23 -12.40 34.17
C SER A 203 1.47 -11.28 34.86
N VAL A 204 1.46 -11.33 36.19
CA VAL A 204 1.19 -10.18 37.03
C VAL A 204 2.50 -9.37 37.11
N PRO A 205 2.49 -8.08 36.78
CA PRO A 205 3.39 -7.14 37.43
C PRO A 205 2.58 -6.40 38.49
N ASN A 206 3.06 -6.54 39.73
CA ASN A 206 2.57 -5.79 40.87
C ASN A 206 2.64 -4.28 40.60
N THR A 207 1.63 -3.58 41.11
CA THR A 207 1.57 -2.13 41.23
C THR A 207 2.61 -1.67 42.24
N GLU A 208 3.54 -0.83 41.81
CA GLU A 208 4.20 0.13 42.70
C GLU A 208 4.12 1.50 42.02
N ALA A 209 3.56 2.44 42.78
CA ALA A 209 3.43 3.84 42.40
C ALA A 209 4.80 4.49 42.51
N ASP A 210 5.28 5.10 41.44
CA ASP A 210 6.32 6.12 41.49
C ASP A 210 6.10 7.12 40.35
N ALA A 211 6.16 8.39 40.73
CA ALA A 211 5.98 9.55 39.88
C ALA A 211 7.23 9.76 39.01
N ASP A 212 7.12 9.54 37.70
CA ASP A 212 7.93 10.25 36.70
C ASP A 212 7.31 10.05 35.29
N SER A 213 6.34 10.90 34.97
CA SER A 213 5.64 10.89 33.68
C SER A 213 6.43 11.73 32.69
N ASP A 214 7.49 11.20 32.09
CA ASP A 214 8.12 11.77 30.88
C ASP A 214 9.03 10.78 30.15
N ARG A 215 8.66 9.49 30.09
CA ARG A 215 9.32 8.57 29.15
C ARG A 215 8.76 8.82 27.76
N GLU A 216 9.53 9.50 26.90
CA GLU A 216 9.15 9.72 25.49
C GLU A 216 8.91 8.37 24.80
N VAL A 217 7.64 8.01 24.67
CA VAL A 217 7.21 6.82 23.93
C VAL A 217 7.51 7.07 22.46
N SER A 218 8.26 6.16 21.82
CA SER A 218 8.56 6.29 20.39
C SER A 218 7.25 6.43 19.58
N GLN A 219 7.25 7.23 18.51
CA GLN A 219 6.03 7.46 17.71
C GLN A 219 5.42 6.14 17.21
N THR A 220 6.26 5.16 16.88
CA THR A 220 5.85 3.81 16.48
C THR A 220 5.15 3.07 17.62
N GLU A 221 5.70 3.14 18.83
CA GLU A 221 5.12 2.52 20.01
C GLU A 221 3.77 3.16 20.37
N TYR A 222 3.69 4.49 20.34
CA TYR A 222 2.44 5.24 20.55
C TYR A 222 1.37 4.79 19.57
N ARG A 223 1.69 4.78 18.27
CA ARG A 223 0.76 4.37 17.21
C ARG A 223 0.29 2.94 17.42
N ASN A 224 1.20 2.03 17.76
CA ASN A 224 0.86 0.62 17.95
C ASN A 224 -0.07 0.41 19.15
N GLN A 225 0.17 1.09 20.26
CA GLN A 225 -0.66 0.98 21.46
C GLN A 225 -2.07 1.56 21.24
N VAL A 226 -2.16 2.73 20.62
CA VAL A 226 -3.45 3.35 20.27
C VAL A 226 -4.24 2.47 19.27
N ALA A 227 -3.57 1.98 18.23
CA ALA A 227 -4.20 1.11 17.23
C ALA A 227 -4.68 -0.21 17.84
N ALA A 228 -3.84 -0.86 18.65
CA ALA A 228 -4.18 -2.11 19.32
C ALA A 228 -5.38 -1.95 20.25
N ARG A 229 -5.41 -0.88 21.05
CA ARG A 229 -6.54 -0.60 21.96
C ARG A 229 -7.84 -0.34 21.22
N TYR A 230 -7.80 0.45 20.16
CA TYR A 230 -8.98 0.68 19.32
C TYR A 230 -9.51 -0.62 18.69
N LEU A 231 -8.64 -1.46 18.13
CA LEU A 231 -9.04 -2.74 17.53
C LEU A 231 -9.61 -3.71 18.57
N GLN A 232 -9.01 -3.75 19.77
CA GLN A 232 -9.50 -4.54 20.90
C GLN A 232 -10.93 -4.13 21.27
N ARG A 233 -11.21 -2.83 21.42
CA ARG A 233 -12.55 -2.32 21.74
C ARG A 233 -13.56 -2.53 20.62
N ARG A 234 -13.12 -2.48 19.36
CA ARG A 234 -13.98 -2.72 18.19
C ARG A 234 -14.36 -4.19 18.02
N GLY A 235 -13.51 -5.12 18.49
CA GLY A 235 -13.74 -6.57 18.40
C GLY A 235 -13.83 -7.12 16.97
N LYS A 236 -13.39 -6.35 15.96
CA LYS A 236 -13.49 -6.69 14.53
C LYS A 236 -12.33 -6.09 13.74
N GLY A 237 -11.82 -6.83 12.75
CA GLY A 237 -10.77 -6.42 11.82
C GLY A 237 -9.36 -6.55 12.39
N LEU A 238 -8.37 -6.70 11.49
CA LEU A 238 -6.98 -7.00 11.84
C LEU A 238 -6.11 -5.75 11.96
N GLU A 239 -6.46 -4.68 11.23
CA GLU A 239 -5.68 -3.45 11.16
C GLU A 239 -6.60 -2.22 11.14
N ILE A 240 -6.04 -1.08 11.53
CA ILE A 240 -6.72 0.23 11.46
C ILE A 240 -6.73 0.77 10.04
N THR A 241 -7.73 1.57 9.69
CA THR A 241 -7.85 2.12 8.33
C THR A 241 -6.93 3.33 8.14
N LEU A 242 -6.68 3.75 6.88
CA LEU A 242 -5.87 4.96 6.61
C LEU A 242 -6.45 6.22 7.27
N ASN A 243 -7.77 6.34 7.37
CA ASN A 243 -8.39 7.46 8.07
C ASN A 243 -8.14 7.40 9.58
N ASP A 244 -8.08 6.20 10.15
CA ASP A 244 -7.74 6.00 11.55
C ASP A 244 -6.26 6.33 11.79
N GLU A 245 -5.38 5.97 10.86
CA GLU A 245 -3.95 6.37 10.90
C GLU A 245 -3.79 7.87 10.93
N ASP A 246 -4.54 8.61 10.11
CA ASP A 246 -4.47 10.07 10.09
C ASP A 246 -4.94 10.68 11.43
N ALA A 247 -5.94 10.08 12.10
CA ALA A 247 -6.33 10.48 13.44
C ALA A 247 -5.22 10.22 14.48
N VAL A 248 -4.52 9.07 14.40
CA VAL A 248 -3.36 8.80 15.27
C VAL A 248 -2.25 9.82 15.04
N LYS A 249 -1.94 10.16 13.78
CA LYS A 249 -0.94 11.19 13.44
C LYS A 249 -1.33 12.54 14.04
N GLN A 250 -2.61 12.90 14.03
CA GLN A 250 -3.09 14.13 14.67
C GLN A 250 -2.88 14.10 16.19
N PHE A 251 -3.17 12.98 16.86
CA PHE A 251 -2.92 12.85 18.29
C PHE A 251 -1.43 13.03 18.64
N ILE A 252 -0.53 12.49 17.82
CA ILE A 252 0.92 12.66 17.96
C ILE A 252 1.32 14.13 17.70
N ALA A 253 0.79 14.74 16.65
CA ALA A 253 1.09 16.13 16.29
C ALA A 253 0.66 17.12 17.38
N GLU A 254 -0.48 16.88 18.02
CA GLU A 254 -1.01 17.67 19.13
C GLU A 254 -0.48 17.26 20.50
N ARG A 255 0.53 16.37 20.53
CA ARG A 255 1.24 15.93 21.75
C ARG A 255 0.29 15.37 22.82
N ILE A 256 -0.77 14.67 22.40
CA ILE A 256 -1.71 14.06 23.33
C ILE A 256 -1.02 12.88 24.05
N PRO A 257 -0.97 12.86 25.40
CA PRO A 257 -0.38 11.75 26.14
C PRO A 257 -1.04 10.42 25.80
N LEU A 258 -0.25 9.35 25.72
CA LEU A 258 -0.71 8.02 25.32
C LEU A 258 -1.90 7.54 26.17
N GLN A 259 -1.80 7.71 27.49
CA GLN A 259 -2.84 7.29 28.41
C GLN A 259 -4.15 8.06 28.16
N THR A 260 -4.07 9.35 27.85
CA THR A 260 -5.24 10.17 27.49
C THR A 260 -5.91 9.70 26.21
N ALA A 261 -5.13 9.29 25.21
CA ALA A 261 -5.69 8.71 23.99
C ALA A 261 -6.40 7.38 24.25
N ILE A 262 -5.79 6.48 25.04
CA ILE A 262 -6.37 5.18 25.40
C ILE A 262 -7.67 5.38 26.20
N ASP A 263 -7.65 6.21 27.24
CA ASP A 263 -8.81 6.47 28.09
C ASP A 263 -9.96 7.11 27.28
N GLY A 264 -9.64 8.00 26.35
CA GLY A 264 -10.64 8.61 25.48
C GLY A 264 -11.26 7.63 24.49
N ILE A 265 -10.51 6.65 24.01
CA ILE A 265 -11.04 5.55 23.21
C ILE A 265 -12.00 4.71 24.07
N ASP A 266 -11.58 4.26 25.24
CA ASP A 266 -12.41 3.46 26.13
C ASP A 266 -13.72 4.20 26.47
N GLN A 267 -13.62 5.47 26.87
CA GLN A 267 -14.77 6.32 27.18
C GLN A 267 -15.71 6.52 25.98
N SER A 268 -15.17 6.58 24.75
CA SER A 268 -15.99 6.68 23.54
C SER A 268 -16.84 5.44 23.31
N PHE A 269 -16.27 4.25 23.54
CA PHE A 269 -16.99 2.98 23.39
C PHE A 269 -17.96 2.73 24.54
N ASP A 270 -17.60 3.07 25.78
CA ASP A 270 -18.47 2.91 26.94
C ASP A 270 -19.73 3.79 26.85
N ASN A 271 -19.58 5.00 26.33
CA ASN A 271 -20.69 5.94 26.15
C ASN A 271 -21.49 5.73 24.86
N PHE A 272 -21.05 4.82 23.98
CA PHE A 272 -21.69 4.60 22.69
C PHE A 272 -23.05 3.91 22.84
N LYS A 273 -24.11 4.56 22.37
CA LYS A 273 -25.48 4.04 22.38
C LYS A 273 -25.98 3.81 20.95
N PRO A 274 -25.96 2.57 20.44
CA PRO A 274 -26.37 2.28 19.07
C PRO A 274 -27.86 2.55 18.88
N LYS A 275 -28.21 3.30 17.83
CA LYS A 275 -29.62 3.59 17.49
C LYS A 275 -30.31 2.45 16.74
N ASN A 276 -29.53 1.63 16.04
CA ASN A 276 -30.04 0.48 15.30
C ASN A 276 -29.01 -0.67 15.34
N LYS A 277 -29.40 -1.86 14.86
CA LYS A 277 -28.55 -3.06 14.87
C LYS A 277 -27.23 -2.92 14.08
N TRP A 278 -27.13 -1.92 13.21
CA TRP A 278 -25.99 -1.68 12.32
C TRP A 278 -25.13 -0.49 12.77
N ASP A 279 -25.52 0.14 13.86
CA ASP A 279 -24.86 1.29 14.43
C ASP A 279 -23.69 0.83 15.29
N GLN A 280 -22.50 1.29 14.95
CA GLN A 280 -21.25 0.92 15.62
C GLN A 280 -20.22 2.01 15.37
N ILE A 281 -19.23 2.12 16.25
CA ILE A 281 -18.05 2.94 16.01
C ILE A 281 -17.24 2.30 14.87
N ARG A 282 -17.09 3.01 13.75
CA ARG A 282 -16.45 2.51 12.53
C ARG A 282 -15.00 2.95 12.38
N ASN A 283 -14.69 4.13 12.88
CA ASN A 283 -13.39 4.78 12.75
C ASN A 283 -12.95 5.41 14.08
N LEU A 284 -11.63 5.55 14.23
CA LEU A 284 -10.99 6.18 15.37
C LEU A 284 -11.32 7.67 15.45
N SER A 285 -11.63 8.29 14.31
CA SER A 285 -12.05 9.70 14.26
C SER A 285 -13.32 9.98 15.07
N TYR A 286 -14.20 8.99 15.25
CA TYR A 286 -15.33 9.12 16.17
C TYR A 286 -14.88 9.36 17.62
N CYS A 287 -13.79 8.72 18.05
CA CYS A 287 -13.26 8.83 19.40
C CYS A 287 -12.50 10.14 19.63
N ALA A 288 -12.09 10.82 18.55
CA ALA A 288 -11.25 12.02 18.62
C ALA A 288 -11.87 13.12 19.49
N THR A 289 -13.17 13.39 19.35
CA THR A 289 -13.85 14.42 20.16
C THR A 289 -13.71 14.17 21.66
N VAL A 290 -13.86 12.91 22.08
CA VAL A 290 -13.75 12.54 23.50
C VAL A 290 -12.29 12.65 23.95
N VAL A 291 -11.35 12.14 23.15
CA VAL A 291 -9.90 12.24 23.42
C VAL A 291 -9.47 13.69 23.60
N TYR A 292 -9.82 14.59 22.68
CA TYR A 292 -9.51 16.02 22.80
C TYR A 292 -10.15 16.67 24.02
N SER A 293 -11.41 16.32 24.31
CA SER A 293 -12.10 16.86 25.49
C SER A 293 -11.43 16.42 26.80
N LEU A 294 -10.92 15.18 26.87
CA LEU A 294 -10.17 14.68 28.02
C LEU A 294 -8.81 15.34 28.13
N HIS A 295 -8.12 15.54 26.99
CA HIS A 295 -6.84 16.23 26.96
C HIS A 295 -6.97 17.67 27.46
N ALA A 296 -7.95 18.43 26.98
CA ALA A 296 -8.22 19.79 27.43
C ALA A 296 -8.56 19.85 28.93
N LYS A 297 -9.38 18.91 29.43
CA LYS A 297 -9.68 18.80 30.87
C LYS A 297 -8.43 18.55 31.71
N ARG A 298 -7.55 17.66 31.23
CA ARG A 298 -6.30 17.31 31.92
C ARG A 298 -5.29 18.46 31.92
N GLN A 299 -5.21 19.22 30.83
CA GLN A 299 -4.41 20.44 30.76
C GLN A 299 -4.91 21.49 31.77
N ASN A 300 -6.22 21.74 31.81
CA ASN A 300 -6.80 22.69 32.77
C ASN A 300 -6.64 22.23 34.22
N SER A 301 -6.66 20.92 34.51
CA SER A 301 -6.42 20.41 35.86
C SER A 301 -4.95 20.48 36.28
N ASN A 302 -4.00 20.38 35.33
CA ASN A 302 -2.57 20.56 35.60
C ASN A 302 -2.21 22.03 35.84
N GLU A 303 -2.98 22.99 35.33
CA GLU A 303 -2.78 24.43 35.62
C GLU A 303 -3.37 24.88 36.98
N VAL A 304 -4.22 24.08 37.65
CA VAL A 304 -4.96 24.51 38.85
C VAL A 304 -4.38 23.97 40.18
N VAL A 305 -3.25 23.25 40.18
CA VAL A 305 -2.61 22.76 41.43
C VAL A 305 -1.31 23.50 41.75
N VAL A 306 -1.45 24.70 42.32
CA VAL A 306 -0.68 25.10 43.52
C VAL A 306 -1.58 25.98 44.41
N PRO A 307 -2.10 25.44 45.52
CA PRO A 307 -2.39 26.24 46.70
C PRO A 307 -1.46 25.78 47.83
N VAL A 308 -0.47 26.60 48.18
CA VAL A 308 0.24 26.48 49.46
C VAL A 308 0.03 27.76 50.24
N SER A 309 -0.72 27.62 51.32
CA SER A 309 -0.72 28.52 52.48
C SER A 309 0.52 28.19 53.32
N ASP A 310 1.37 29.16 53.67
CA ASP A 310 1.32 29.87 54.97
C ASP A 310 2.53 30.81 55.17
N THR A 311 2.23 32.01 55.67
CA THR A 311 3.03 32.97 56.48
C THR A 311 4.50 33.36 56.14
N ARG A 312 4.65 34.61 55.63
CA ARG A 312 5.46 35.80 56.09
C ARG A 312 6.92 35.63 56.60
N PRO A 313 7.84 36.61 56.39
CA PRO A 313 7.58 38.06 56.46
C PRO A 313 8.20 38.94 55.35
N ASP A 314 7.78 40.20 55.39
CA ASP A 314 8.08 41.33 54.53
C ASP A 314 9.58 41.57 54.31
N GLU A 315 10.01 41.78 53.05
CA GLU A 315 11.08 42.72 52.69
C GLU A 315 10.78 43.35 51.31
N GLU A 316 10.81 44.68 51.30
CA GLU A 316 10.63 45.58 50.16
C GLU A 316 11.83 45.53 49.19
N SER A 317 11.68 46.23 48.06
CA SER A 317 12.76 46.66 47.14
C SER A 317 13.23 45.59 46.16
N SER A 318 13.47 45.81 44.88
CA SER A 318 13.31 46.93 43.94
C SER A 318 13.76 46.37 42.59
N GLU A 319 13.07 46.68 41.49
CA GLU A 319 13.56 46.35 40.14
C GLU A 319 14.92 47.04 39.90
N ALA A 320 16.01 46.26 39.92
CA ALA A 320 17.32 46.74 39.50
C ALA A 320 17.44 46.60 37.98
N THR A 321 17.22 47.70 37.27
CA THR A 321 17.61 47.85 35.88
C THR A 321 19.12 47.77 35.77
N VAL A 322 19.64 46.67 35.23
CA VAL A 322 21.07 46.51 34.90
C VAL A 322 21.44 47.57 33.87
N THR A 323 22.38 48.44 34.22
CA THR A 323 22.77 49.57 33.36
C THR A 323 23.89 49.19 32.41
N GLU A 324 24.03 49.95 31.33
CA GLU A 324 24.98 49.65 30.25
C GLU A 324 26.45 49.69 30.71
N ASP A 325 26.74 50.41 31.80
CA ASP A 325 28.06 50.44 32.43
C ASP A 325 28.37 49.15 33.20
N ASP A 326 27.37 48.50 33.82
CA ASP A 326 27.53 47.21 34.52
C ASP A 326 27.91 46.08 33.53
N LEU A 327 27.33 46.12 32.33
CA LEU A 327 27.66 45.18 31.24
C LEU A 327 29.08 45.41 30.70
N LYS A 328 29.54 46.65 30.72
CA LYS A 328 30.89 47.05 30.27
C LYS A 328 31.96 46.56 31.23
N GLU A 329 31.71 46.63 32.53
CA GLU A 329 32.60 46.12 33.57
C GLU A 329 32.70 44.59 33.53
N MET A 330 31.58 43.90 33.30
CA MET A 330 31.54 42.44 33.14
C MET A 330 32.32 41.96 31.90
N LEU A 331 32.22 42.70 30.78
CA LEU A 331 32.99 42.41 29.56
C LEU A 331 34.49 42.71 29.71
N ALA A 332 34.86 43.71 30.49
CA ALA A 332 36.26 44.00 30.82
C ALA A 332 36.87 42.90 31.69
N ALA A 333 36.11 42.36 32.66
CA ALA A 333 36.53 41.25 33.51
C ALA A 333 36.73 39.94 32.75
N LEU A 334 35.93 39.68 31.71
CA LEU A 334 36.10 38.51 30.83
C LEU A 334 37.32 38.64 29.92
N ARG A 335 37.60 39.84 29.39
CA ARG A 335 38.79 40.10 28.55
C ARG A 335 40.10 40.04 29.33
N SER A 336 40.10 40.39 30.62
CA SER A 336 41.28 40.27 31.49
C SER A 336 41.61 38.82 31.89
N LYS A 337 40.69 37.85 31.68
CA LYS A 337 40.91 36.42 31.96
C LYS A 337 41.36 35.60 30.75
N GLN A 338 41.50 36.24 29.58
CA GLN A 338 41.94 35.59 28.33
C GLN A 338 43.32 36.07 27.82
N GLY A 339 44.17 36.62 28.68
CA GLY A 339 45.57 36.89 28.31
C GLY A 339 46.51 36.96 29.51
N VAL A 340 47.19 35.86 29.82
CA VAL A 340 48.64 35.57 29.63
C VAL A 340 48.82 34.07 29.85
#